data_AF-F2U4Q5-F1
#
_entry.id   AF-F2U4Q5-F1
#
_cell.length_a   1.000
_cell.length_b   1.000
_cell.length_c   1.000
_cell.angle_alpha   90.00
_cell.angle_beta   90.00
_cell.angle_gamma   90.00
#
_symmetry.space_group_name_H-M   'P 1'
#
loop_
_entity.id
_entity.type
_entity.pdbx_description
1 polymer ?
#
loop_
_entity_poly.entity_id
_entity_poly.type
_entity_poly.pdbx_seq_one_letter_code
_entity_poly.pdbx_strand_id
1 'polypeptide(L)'
;MEDNKHPPPQYVSAMQQQQQQQHPPQMQLEQQGGGPQSHGNEHHHDHHAGAGGETERLEIDAVIAIVATVMAIPLASLTEEEEEKDYIFQVLNGKGKQIAWFVASFNMVAYWWGYHSALMRQVEHVTFWTMLCNLLFLLSLSFYPISYVFAQDYILNWRATSLFMSILVSTALAFALLRMLSRPSAWESPARRMAWKLCMIEDATHVVVLGLALAAVQILRLVNEDYIAVGWVVVLVKTIFDVIVYRWHVRRHPRLFANPYKPGKTLRKRHFLRLAGYADVRRNRLEAFSDGVFAIAATFQFLEIKVPTPDQVPFPSFTEALSDASSDLGAYLISFGVIGMLWINHHNIVERFQCVPLLLRLVNTQQLVLVAVLPLFFSILVNFWPDRSAVIWASCAVATTGLFQLLLWGLARFLHSRAVAASASVATRTPSAHTSSSSTLLSASTSSGSGHSRPGFPTATATTATATTARPMSSSSLPGPPTTPQAASTATTAAQQQRQQEEEEGLQREEELVLKFDPYDSVRKPYVVAQLLVIPVVGFGTALAALGSSRVHLFPFLLCPFLYWLLSSLEARAVGTAIALRYGAGTSEHQPLVQRTE
;
A
#
# COMPACT_ATOMS: atom_id res chain seq x y z
N MET A 1 70.39 -14.36 7.48
CA MET A 1 70.69 -15.56 8.27
C MET A 1 69.75 -15.50 9.47
N GLU A 2 68.50 -15.89 9.25
CA GLU A 2 68.01 -17.25 9.57
C GLU A 2 68.29 -17.60 11.02
N ASP A 3 67.25 -17.59 11.87
CA ASP A 3 66.78 -18.88 12.39
C ASP A 3 65.34 -18.83 12.90
N ASN A 4 64.72 -20.00 12.77
CA ASN A 4 63.30 -20.32 12.76
C ASN A 4 62.82 -20.78 14.15
N LYS A 5 61.60 -20.41 14.56
CA LYS A 5 60.82 -21.12 15.60
C LYS A 5 59.33 -20.70 15.61
N HIS A 6 58.50 -21.51 14.99
CA HIS A 6 57.03 -21.51 15.12
C HIS A 6 56.56 -22.03 16.50
N PRO A 7 55.41 -21.56 17.03
CA PRO A 7 54.65 -22.25 18.08
C PRO A 7 53.53 -23.15 17.50
N PRO A 8 52.98 -24.12 18.28
CA PRO A 8 52.25 -25.28 17.77
C PRO A 8 50.72 -25.07 17.60
N PRO A 9 50.02 -25.96 16.86
CA PRO A 9 48.60 -25.82 16.52
C PRO A 9 47.71 -26.52 17.55
N GLN A 10 47.10 -25.76 18.47
CA GLN A 10 46.07 -26.31 19.37
C GLN A 10 44.76 -25.51 19.42
N TYR A 11 44.62 -24.42 18.64
CA TYR A 11 43.40 -23.60 18.67
C TYR A 11 42.40 -23.83 17.52
N VAL A 12 42.75 -24.61 16.49
CA VAL A 12 41.87 -24.82 15.32
C VAL A 12 40.90 -26.00 15.52
N SER A 13 41.23 -26.97 16.39
CA SER A 13 40.43 -28.18 16.56
C SER A 13 39.17 -28.00 17.44
N ALA A 14 39.13 -26.97 18.29
CA ALA A 14 38.01 -26.73 19.20
C ALA A 14 36.78 -26.08 18.52
N MET A 15 36.98 -25.25 17.49
CA MET A 15 35.85 -24.65 16.75
C MET A 15 35.17 -25.64 15.80
N GLN A 16 35.87 -26.68 15.34
CA GLN A 16 35.32 -27.63 14.38
C GLN A 16 34.45 -28.72 15.04
N GLN A 17 34.63 -28.97 16.34
CA GLN A 17 33.76 -29.88 17.11
C GLN A 17 32.45 -29.24 17.58
N GLN A 18 32.35 -27.92 17.64
CA GLN A 18 31.14 -27.24 18.09
C GLN A 18 30.12 -27.00 16.96
N GLN A 19 30.53 -27.10 15.69
CA GLN A 19 29.63 -27.01 14.52
C GLN A 19 28.91 -28.31 14.17
N GLN A 20 29.30 -29.47 14.72
CA GLN A 20 28.64 -30.76 14.45
C GLN A 20 27.48 -31.10 15.41
N GLN A 21 27.21 -30.28 16.44
CA GLN A 21 26.18 -30.57 17.46
C GLN A 21 24.86 -29.82 17.28
N GLN A 22 24.60 -29.16 16.14
CA GLN A 22 23.37 -28.38 15.91
C GLN A 22 22.48 -28.90 14.76
N HIS A 23 22.24 -30.20 14.68
CA HIS A 23 21.14 -30.76 13.87
C HIS A 23 20.02 -31.32 14.79
N PRO A 24 18.74 -30.98 14.57
CA PRO A 24 17.62 -31.58 15.30
C PRO A 24 17.42 -33.04 14.86
N PRO A 25 16.88 -33.92 15.73
CA PRO A 25 16.75 -35.34 15.44
C PRO A 25 15.69 -35.58 14.34
N GLN A 26 16.11 -36.27 13.29
CA GLN A 26 15.19 -36.83 12.29
C GLN A 26 14.34 -37.93 12.95
N MET A 27 13.02 -37.77 12.91
CA MET A 27 12.08 -38.85 13.22
C MET A 27 12.27 -39.97 12.18
N GLN A 28 12.94 -41.05 12.59
CA GLN A 28 12.91 -42.33 11.90
C GLN A 28 11.53 -42.95 12.12
N LEU A 29 10.70 -42.95 11.08
CA LEU A 29 9.50 -43.78 11.02
C LEU A 29 9.94 -45.24 10.82
N GLU A 30 9.60 -46.09 11.79
CA GLU A 30 9.80 -47.53 11.77
C GLU A 30 9.24 -48.17 10.50
N GLN A 31 10.09 -48.92 9.80
CA GLN A 31 9.66 -49.95 8.86
C GLN A 31 9.31 -51.22 9.62
N GLN A 32 8.02 -51.53 9.78
CA GLN A 32 7.53 -52.91 9.89
C GLN A 32 6.11 -53.07 9.32
N GLY A 33 5.92 -54.02 8.41
CA GLY A 33 4.63 -54.68 8.15
C GLY A 33 4.07 -54.55 6.73
N GLY A 34 4.02 -55.65 5.97
CA GLY A 34 3.66 -55.70 4.54
C GLY A 34 2.17 -55.74 4.18
N GLY A 35 1.87 -55.63 2.87
CA GLY A 35 0.56 -55.92 2.25
C GLY A 35 0.17 -54.97 1.11
N PRO A 36 -0.47 -55.41 -0.01
CA PRO A 36 -0.29 -54.80 -1.33
C PRO A 36 -1.32 -53.74 -1.75
N GLN A 37 -0.83 -52.80 -2.57
CA GLN A 37 -1.49 -51.98 -3.59
C GLN A 37 -3.03 -51.83 -3.59
N SER A 38 -3.50 -50.59 -3.48
CA SER A 38 -4.70 -50.14 -4.21
C SER A 38 -4.55 -48.68 -4.66
N HIS A 39 -4.77 -48.45 -5.95
CA HIS A 39 -4.82 -47.16 -6.63
C HIS A 39 -5.66 -46.09 -5.94
N GLY A 40 -5.16 -44.85 -5.98
CA GLY A 40 -5.93 -43.64 -5.68
C GLY A 40 -5.13 -42.41 -6.11
N ASN A 41 -5.37 -41.96 -7.34
CA ASN A 41 -4.75 -40.79 -7.95
C ASN A 41 -5.40 -39.49 -7.40
N GLU A 42 -4.61 -38.41 -7.42
CA GLU A 42 -5.03 -37.00 -7.53
C GLU A 42 -5.67 -36.29 -6.31
N HIS A 43 -4.85 -35.43 -5.65
CA HIS A 43 -5.09 -33.99 -5.46
C HIS A 43 -4.20 -33.42 -4.34
N HIS A 44 -2.91 -33.17 -4.59
CA HIS A 44 -2.06 -32.41 -3.67
C HIS A 44 -0.95 -31.64 -4.40
N HIS A 45 -1.33 -30.70 -5.26
CA HIS A 45 -0.42 -29.67 -5.77
C HIS A 45 -1.20 -28.39 -6.09
N ASP A 46 -1.56 -27.58 -5.09
CA ASP A 46 -2.02 -26.20 -5.34
C ASP A 46 -1.74 -25.18 -4.22
N HIS A 47 -1.15 -25.57 -3.08
CA HIS A 47 -0.92 -24.62 -1.97
C HIS A 47 0.44 -23.90 -1.96
N HIS A 48 1.40 -24.25 -2.83
CA HIS A 48 2.74 -23.63 -2.82
C HIS A 48 3.00 -22.57 -3.91
N ALA A 49 2.15 -22.47 -4.94
CA ALA A 49 2.37 -21.51 -6.04
C ALA A 49 1.98 -20.06 -5.69
N GLY A 50 1.12 -19.85 -4.68
CA GLY A 50 0.65 -18.51 -4.28
C GLY A 50 1.57 -17.77 -3.31
N ALA A 51 2.29 -18.48 -2.44
CA ALA A 51 3.10 -17.86 -1.39
C ALA A 51 4.38 -17.21 -1.94
N GLY A 52 5.07 -17.85 -2.90
CA GLY A 52 6.32 -17.32 -3.46
C GLY A 52 6.16 -15.97 -4.18
N GLY A 53 5.02 -15.77 -4.86
CA GLY A 53 4.75 -14.51 -5.58
C GLY A 53 4.38 -13.34 -4.66
N GLU A 54 3.95 -13.59 -3.42
CA GLU A 54 3.71 -12.53 -2.43
C GLU A 54 5.01 -12.10 -1.73
N THR A 55 5.87 -13.05 -1.37
CA THR A 55 7.18 -12.76 -0.75
C THR A 55 8.07 -11.93 -1.68
N GLU A 56 8.15 -12.31 -2.95
CA GLU A 56 8.91 -11.58 -3.97
C GLU A 56 8.42 -10.12 -4.14
N ARG A 57 7.11 -9.88 -4.01
CA ARG A 57 6.54 -8.53 -4.12
C ARG A 57 6.92 -7.63 -2.94
N LEU A 58 7.21 -8.21 -1.78
CA LEU A 58 7.61 -7.48 -0.56
C LEU A 58 9.10 -7.12 -0.59
N GLU A 59 9.95 -8.01 -1.11
CA GLU A 59 11.39 -7.73 -1.28
C GLU A 59 11.64 -6.52 -2.20
N ILE A 60 10.81 -6.35 -3.23
CA ILE A 60 10.88 -5.19 -4.13
C ILE A 60 10.58 -3.87 -3.41
N ASP A 61 9.58 -3.88 -2.52
CA ASP A 61 9.21 -2.67 -1.77
C ASP A 61 10.35 -2.21 -0.86
N ALA A 62 11.11 -3.15 -0.29
CA ALA A 62 12.28 -2.85 0.53
C ALA A 62 13.38 -2.15 -0.28
N VAL A 63 13.69 -2.62 -1.50
CA VAL A 63 14.70 -1.98 -2.37
C VAL A 63 14.30 -0.54 -2.70
N ILE A 64 13.03 -0.31 -3.06
CA ILE A 64 12.56 1.03 -3.41
C ILE A 64 12.54 1.95 -2.17
N ALA A 65 12.22 1.42 -0.99
CA ALA A 65 12.31 2.14 0.28
C ALA A 65 13.76 2.55 0.59
N ILE A 66 14.74 1.67 0.37
CA ILE A 66 16.18 1.97 0.52
C ILE A 66 16.59 3.11 -0.42
N VAL A 67 16.28 2.99 -1.71
CA VAL A 67 16.61 4.03 -2.69
C VAL A 67 16.01 5.38 -2.28
N ALA A 68 14.77 5.41 -1.79
CA ALA A 68 14.09 6.62 -1.36
C ALA A 68 14.77 7.28 -0.14
N THR A 69 15.19 6.48 0.84
CA THR A 69 15.73 6.98 2.13
C THR A 69 17.21 7.29 2.09
N VAL A 70 18.02 6.56 1.34
CA VAL A 70 19.47 6.80 1.23
C VAL A 70 19.80 8.18 0.64
N MET A 71 18.86 8.80 -0.08
CA MET A 71 19.02 10.20 -0.52
C MET A 71 18.99 11.21 0.64
N ALA A 72 18.56 10.82 1.85
CA ALA A 72 18.59 11.67 3.04
C ALA A 72 19.98 11.73 3.70
N ILE A 73 20.89 10.81 3.35
CA ILE A 73 22.22 10.71 3.98
C ILE A 73 22.99 12.05 3.93
N PRO A 74 23.14 12.72 2.76
CA PRO A 74 23.90 13.97 2.69
C PRO A 74 23.27 15.11 3.49
N LEU A 75 21.97 15.03 3.82
CA LEU A 75 21.32 16.05 4.64
C LEU A 75 21.78 15.92 6.10
N ALA A 76 21.88 14.70 6.60
CA ALA A 76 22.13 14.43 8.01
C ALA A 76 23.60 14.53 8.41
N SER A 77 24.52 14.26 7.48
CA SER A 77 25.94 14.53 7.65
C SER A 77 26.20 16.05 7.67
N LEU A 78 26.67 16.59 8.79
CA LEU A 78 27.12 17.97 8.89
C LEU A 78 28.60 18.07 8.50
N THR A 79 28.95 19.09 7.73
CA THR A 79 30.34 19.41 7.41
C THR A 79 30.99 20.19 8.57
N GLU A 80 32.32 20.16 8.68
CA GLU A 80 33.06 20.94 9.69
C GLU A 80 32.68 22.43 9.63
N GLU A 81 32.58 22.99 8.42
CA GLU A 81 32.12 24.38 8.21
C GLU A 81 30.68 24.64 8.69
N GLU A 82 29.81 23.63 8.68
CA GLU A 82 28.46 23.75 9.22
C GLU A 82 28.44 23.65 10.73
N GLU A 83 29.28 22.79 11.32
CA GLU A 83 29.45 22.63 12.77
C GLU A 83 30.00 23.91 13.42
N GLU A 84 30.85 24.66 12.72
CA GLU A 84 31.43 25.93 13.22
C GLU A 84 30.47 27.13 13.19
N LYS A 85 29.27 27.01 12.62
CA LYS A 85 28.35 28.16 12.50
C LYS A 85 27.73 28.55 13.84
N ASP A 86 27.83 29.84 14.16
CA ASP A 86 27.24 30.44 15.37
C ASP A 86 25.71 30.32 15.48
N TYR A 87 25.02 30.11 14.35
CA TYR A 87 23.55 30.09 14.29
C TYR A 87 23.01 28.93 13.45
N ILE A 88 22.19 28.07 14.08
CA ILE A 88 21.52 26.94 13.42
C ILE A 88 20.64 27.38 12.25
N PHE A 89 20.06 28.58 12.31
CA PHE A 89 19.30 29.11 11.19
C PHE A 89 20.15 29.21 9.92
N GLN A 90 21.45 29.52 10.03
CA GLN A 90 22.36 29.57 8.88
C GLN A 90 22.68 28.17 8.34
N VAL A 91 22.77 27.16 9.21
CA VAL A 91 22.90 25.74 8.81
C VAL A 91 21.65 25.32 8.02
N LEU A 92 20.46 25.53 8.59
CA LEU A 92 19.19 25.15 7.96
C LEU A 92 18.92 25.91 6.66
N ASN A 93 19.23 27.21 6.61
CA ASN A 93 19.10 28.00 5.39
C ASN A 93 20.08 27.52 4.30
N GLY A 94 21.30 27.11 4.69
CA GLY A 94 22.27 26.47 3.79
C GLY A 94 21.75 25.15 3.21
N LYS A 95 21.11 24.32 4.03
CA LYS A 95 20.54 23.02 3.61
C LYS A 95 19.18 23.12 2.91
N GLY A 96 18.54 24.30 2.86
CA GLY A 96 17.19 24.46 2.31
C GLY A 96 17.01 23.92 0.88
N LYS A 97 18.01 24.14 0.00
CA LYS A 97 17.99 23.58 -1.36
C LYS A 97 18.09 22.06 -1.37
N GLN A 98 18.98 21.48 -0.55
CA GLN A 98 19.14 20.03 -0.43
C GLN A 98 17.87 19.37 0.10
N ILE A 99 17.22 19.96 1.11
CA ILE A 99 15.93 19.51 1.66
C ILE A 99 14.85 19.52 0.57
N ALA A 100 14.70 20.63 -0.15
CA ALA A 100 13.71 20.71 -1.24
C ALA A 100 13.95 19.62 -2.30
N TRP A 101 15.22 19.37 -2.63
CA TRP A 101 15.58 18.36 -3.61
C TRP A 101 15.36 16.93 -3.11
N PHE A 102 15.66 16.67 -1.84
CA PHE A 102 15.35 15.41 -1.18
C PHE A 102 13.85 15.13 -1.25
N VAL A 103 13.01 16.09 -0.86
CA VAL A 103 11.55 15.95 -0.87
C VAL A 103 11.05 15.62 -2.28
N ALA A 104 11.50 16.35 -3.30
CA ALA A 104 11.07 16.09 -4.67
C ALA A 104 11.55 14.72 -5.19
N SER A 105 12.78 14.32 -4.87
CA SER A 105 13.34 13.03 -5.30
C SER A 105 12.69 11.84 -4.59
N PHE A 106 12.44 11.96 -3.28
CA PHE A 106 11.69 10.95 -2.51
C PHE A 106 10.30 10.76 -3.09
N ASN A 107 9.58 11.86 -3.39
CA ASN A 107 8.25 11.79 -3.99
C ASN A 107 8.28 11.18 -5.41
N MET A 108 9.34 11.42 -6.18
CA MET A 108 9.55 10.78 -7.49
C MET A 108 9.72 9.26 -7.35
N VAL A 109 10.54 8.80 -6.40
CA VAL A 109 10.74 7.36 -6.15
C VAL A 109 9.44 6.72 -5.63
N ALA A 110 8.75 7.39 -4.70
CA ALA A 110 7.44 6.94 -4.19
C ALA A 110 6.36 6.90 -5.29
N TYR A 111 6.43 7.79 -6.28
CA TYR A 111 5.57 7.75 -7.46
C TYR A 111 5.81 6.47 -8.27
N TRP A 112 7.07 6.13 -8.57
CA TRP A 112 7.43 4.87 -9.24
C TRP A 112 6.99 3.65 -8.45
N TRP A 113 7.17 3.65 -7.12
CA TRP A 113 6.66 2.60 -6.24
C TRP A 113 5.14 2.44 -6.35
N GLY A 114 4.39 3.56 -6.37
CA GLY A 114 2.94 3.55 -6.52
C GLY A 114 2.48 2.98 -7.87
N TYR A 115 3.19 3.33 -8.94
CA TYR A 115 3.01 2.80 -10.30
C TYR A 115 3.31 1.30 -10.39
N HIS A 116 4.43 0.87 -9.81
CA HIS A 116 4.81 -0.52 -9.72
C HIS A 116 3.78 -1.35 -8.94
N SER A 117 3.30 -0.82 -7.82
CA SER A 117 2.24 -1.43 -7.01
C SER A 117 0.88 -1.51 -7.73
N ALA A 118 0.64 -0.63 -8.70
CA ALA A 118 -0.52 -0.68 -9.59
C ALA A 118 -0.36 -1.80 -10.64
N LEU A 119 0.81 -1.86 -11.29
CA LEU A 119 1.14 -2.90 -12.27
C LEU A 119 1.06 -4.29 -11.66
N MET A 120 1.72 -4.50 -10.52
CA MET A 120 1.78 -5.80 -9.85
C MET A 120 0.43 -6.33 -9.38
N ARG A 121 -0.63 -5.51 -9.33
CA ARG A 121 -2.00 -5.99 -9.09
C ARG A 121 -2.66 -6.61 -10.32
N GLN A 122 -2.21 -6.21 -11.50
CA GLN A 122 -2.72 -6.69 -12.77
C GLN A 122 -1.92 -7.89 -13.31
N VAL A 123 -0.73 -8.14 -12.76
CA VAL A 123 0.10 -9.31 -13.13
C VAL A 123 -0.37 -10.55 -12.39
N GLU A 124 -0.83 -11.53 -13.16
CA GLU A 124 -1.28 -12.84 -12.67
C GLU A 124 -0.13 -13.83 -12.53
N HIS A 125 0.71 -13.92 -13.57
CA HIS A 125 1.87 -14.82 -13.60
C HIS A 125 3.16 -14.05 -13.77
N VAL A 126 4.11 -14.31 -12.86
CA VAL A 126 5.48 -13.82 -12.97
C VAL A 126 6.28 -14.84 -13.77
N THR A 127 6.83 -14.43 -14.91
CA THR A 127 7.74 -15.26 -15.71
C THR A 127 9.19 -14.85 -15.46
N PHE A 128 10.15 -15.67 -15.88
CA PHE A 128 11.58 -15.31 -15.82
C PHE A 128 11.87 -13.93 -16.46
N TRP A 129 11.26 -13.64 -17.61
CA TRP A 129 11.43 -12.36 -18.30
C TRP A 129 10.81 -11.20 -17.52
N THR A 130 9.68 -11.43 -16.87
CA THR A 130 9.04 -10.44 -15.99
C THR A 130 9.95 -10.12 -14.79
N MET A 131 10.55 -11.14 -14.16
CA MET A 131 11.54 -10.94 -13.09
C MET A 131 12.77 -10.18 -13.58
N LEU A 132 13.31 -10.55 -14.75
CA LEU A 132 14.49 -9.88 -15.29
C LEU A 132 14.21 -8.40 -15.59
N CYS A 133 13.06 -8.07 -16.19
CA CYS A 133 12.68 -6.68 -16.42
C CYS A 133 12.40 -5.93 -15.12
N ASN A 134 11.87 -6.62 -14.11
CA ASN A 134 11.72 -6.05 -12.77
C ASN A 134 13.09 -5.74 -12.15
N LEU A 135 14.07 -6.64 -12.28
CA LEU A 135 15.44 -6.41 -11.84
C LEU A 135 16.09 -5.23 -12.60
N LEU A 136 15.87 -5.11 -13.92
CA LEU A 136 16.36 -3.97 -14.70
C LEU A 136 15.72 -2.64 -14.25
N PHE A 137 14.45 -2.66 -13.88
CA PHE A 137 13.76 -1.51 -13.30
C PHE A 137 14.36 -1.13 -11.95
N LEU A 138 14.58 -2.09 -11.06
CA LEU A 138 15.20 -1.84 -9.75
C LEU A 138 16.66 -1.41 -9.86
N LEU A 139 17.40 -1.99 -10.78
CA LEU A 139 18.76 -1.57 -11.11
C LEU A 139 18.77 -0.11 -11.55
N SER A 140 17.86 0.29 -12.45
CA SER A 140 17.76 1.68 -12.89
C SER A 140 17.42 2.63 -11.74
N LEU A 141 16.49 2.26 -10.86
CA LEU A 141 16.17 3.03 -9.65
C LEU A 141 17.35 3.13 -8.67
N SER A 142 18.16 2.09 -8.54
CA SER A 142 19.32 2.06 -7.63
C SER A 142 20.39 3.10 -7.95
N PHE A 143 20.42 3.62 -9.18
CA PHE A 143 21.32 4.72 -9.58
C PHE A 143 20.77 6.11 -9.21
N TYR A 144 19.56 6.23 -8.68
CA TYR A 144 19.00 7.52 -8.28
C TYR A 144 19.86 8.23 -7.25
N PRO A 145 20.30 7.60 -6.14
CA PRO A 145 21.06 8.28 -5.10
C PRO A 145 22.35 8.92 -5.59
N ILE A 146 23.13 8.23 -6.44
CA ILE A 146 24.37 8.80 -7.00
C ILE A 146 24.06 9.98 -7.93
N SER A 147 23.04 9.88 -8.77
CA SER A 147 22.65 10.98 -9.65
C SER A 147 22.05 12.17 -8.90
N TYR A 148 21.35 11.91 -7.79
CA TYR A 148 20.79 12.90 -6.89
C TYR A 148 21.90 13.75 -6.27
N VAL A 149 22.95 13.12 -5.73
CA VAL A 149 24.09 13.84 -5.13
C VAL A 149 24.76 14.74 -6.16
N PHE A 150 24.98 14.29 -7.40
CA PHE A 150 25.52 15.18 -8.42
C PHE A 150 24.55 16.30 -8.83
N ALA A 151 23.26 15.99 -8.97
CA ALA A 151 22.25 16.96 -9.38
C ALA A 151 21.97 18.03 -8.32
N GLN A 152 22.18 17.73 -7.04
CA GLN A 152 21.95 18.68 -5.96
C GLN A 152 23.01 19.81 -5.95
N ASP A 153 24.27 19.46 -6.18
CA ASP A 153 25.40 20.39 -6.08
C ASP A 153 25.71 21.03 -7.44
N TYR A 154 25.38 20.34 -8.53
CA TYR A 154 25.72 20.72 -9.89
C TYR A 154 24.50 20.80 -10.82
N ILE A 155 23.42 21.44 -10.38
CA ILE A 155 22.14 21.48 -11.11
C ILE A 155 22.23 22.13 -12.50
N LEU A 156 23.14 23.08 -12.69
CA LEU A 156 23.40 23.73 -13.99
C LEU A 156 24.47 23.00 -14.80
N ASN A 157 25.21 22.06 -14.20
CA ASN A 157 26.18 21.28 -14.94
C ASN A 157 25.46 20.29 -15.85
N TRP A 158 25.74 20.39 -17.15
CA TRP A 158 25.07 19.55 -18.14
C TRP A 158 25.36 18.07 -17.93
N ARG A 159 26.53 17.69 -17.41
CA ARG A 159 26.91 16.28 -17.21
C ARG A 159 26.09 15.68 -16.07
N ALA A 160 26.02 16.37 -14.93
CA ALA A 160 25.21 15.95 -13.79
C ALA A 160 23.73 15.86 -14.16
N THR A 161 23.20 16.88 -14.84
CA THR A 161 21.81 16.88 -15.31
C THR A 161 21.55 15.78 -16.34
N SER A 162 22.46 15.56 -17.29
CA SER A 162 22.30 14.50 -18.30
C SER A 162 22.35 13.11 -17.69
N LEU A 163 23.20 12.89 -16.68
CA LEU A 163 23.26 11.63 -15.94
C LEU A 163 21.91 11.34 -15.29
N PHE A 164 21.36 12.30 -14.53
CA PHE A 164 20.06 12.17 -13.88
C PHE A 164 18.94 11.91 -14.90
N MET A 165 18.86 12.71 -15.97
CA MET A 165 17.85 12.56 -17.02
C MET A 165 17.96 11.21 -17.74
N SER A 166 19.17 10.72 -17.99
CA SER A 166 19.39 9.41 -18.61
C SER A 166 18.90 8.27 -17.70
N ILE A 167 19.10 8.39 -16.39
CA ILE A 167 18.58 7.44 -15.40
C ILE A 167 17.05 7.48 -15.36
N LEU A 168 16.43 8.67 -15.40
CA LEU A 168 14.96 8.79 -15.50
C LEU A 168 14.42 8.08 -16.76
N VAL A 169 15.07 8.29 -17.91
CA VAL A 169 14.69 7.64 -19.19
C VAL A 169 14.87 6.13 -19.10
N SER A 170 15.99 5.66 -18.53
CA SER A 170 16.26 4.24 -18.31
C SER A 170 15.19 3.59 -17.44
N THR A 171 14.82 4.22 -16.32
CA THR A 171 13.75 3.74 -15.44
C THR A 171 12.41 3.67 -16.16
N ALA A 172 12.06 4.71 -16.92
CA ALA A 172 10.81 4.72 -17.69
C ALA A 172 10.78 3.63 -18.76
N LEU A 173 11.90 3.40 -19.45
CA LEU A 173 12.04 2.35 -20.46
C LEU A 173 11.95 0.96 -19.82
N ALA A 174 12.70 0.71 -18.75
CA ALA A 174 12.68 -0.56 -18.03
C ALA A 174 11.28 -0.88 -17.48
N PHE A 175 10.58 0.12 -16.98
CA PHE A 175 9.20 -0.03 -16.50
C PHE A 175 8.21 -0.31 -17.65
N ALA A 176 8.35 0.39 -18.79
CA ALA A 176 7.54 0.12 -19.97
C ALA A 176 7.75 -1.31 -20.50
N LEU A 177 9.00 -1.78 -20.53
CA LEU A 177 9.35 -3.15 -20.90
C LEU A 177 8.75 -4.17 -19.92
N LEU A 178 8.86 -3.90 -18.61
CA LEU A 178 8.24 -4.71 -17.57
C LEU A 178 6.72 -4.83 -17.79
N ARG A 179 6.04 -3.72 -18.08
CA ARG A 179 4.60 -3.75 -18.40
C ARG A 179 4.33 -4.54 -19.68
N MET A 180 5.07 -4.30 -20.75
CA MET A 180 4.88 -5.00 -22.04
C MET A 180 5.02 -6.53 -21.93
N LEU A 181 5.97 -7.01 -21.13
CA LEU A 181 6.27 -8.44 -20.97
C LEU A 181 5.46 -9.10 -19.85
N SER A 182 4.80 -8.32 -19.01
CA SER A 182 3.88 -8.83 -18.00
C SER A 182 2.62 -9.35 -18.68
N ARG A 183 2.24 -10.62 -18.41
CA ARG A 183 0.95 -11.16 -18.86
C ARG A 183 -0.16 -10.60 -17.97
N PRO A 184 -1.04 -9.74 -18.51
CA PRO A 184 -2.02 -9.10 -17.67
C PRO A 184 -3.24 -9.98 -17.47
N SER A 185 -3.77 -10.02 -16.24
CA SER A 185 -5.14 -10.48 -15.94
C SER A 185 -6.23 -9.62 -16.60
N ALA A 186 -5.81 -8.60 -17.37
CA ALA A 186 -6.65 -7.65 -18.06
C ALA A 186 -7.35 -8.22 -19.30
N TRP A 187 -7.01 -9.43 -19.76
CA TRP A 187 -7.58 -9.99 -20.99
C TRP A 187 -8.99 -10.56 -20.84
N GLU A 188 -9.47 -10.75 -19.61
CA GLU A 188 -10.81 -11.29 -19.33
C GLU A 188 -11.95 -10.31 -19.68
N SER A 189 -11.73 -9.00 -19.52
CA SER A 189 -12.75 -7.98 -19.80
C SER A 189 -12.28 -6.86 -20.75
N PRO A 190 -13.12 -6.37 -21.68
CA PRO A 190 -12.79 -5.22 -22.54
C PRO A 190 -12.42 -3.96 -21.74
N ALA A 191 -13.00 -3.76 -20.56
CA ALA A 191 -12.70 -2.64 -19.69
C ALA A 191 -11.25 -2.69 -19.15
N ARG A 192 -10.80 -3.86 -18.68
CA ARG A 192 -9.41 -4.04 -18.26
C ARG A 192 -8.44 -3.94 -19.43
N ARG A 193 -8.77 -4.49 -20.61
CA ARG A 193 -7.96 -4.31 -21.83
C ARG A 193 -7.77 -2.85 -22.21
N MET A 194 -8.82 -2.04 -22.09
CA MET A 194 -8.74 -0.61 -22.36
C MET A 194 -7.88 0.11 -21.31
N ALA A 195 -8.05 -0.21 -20.03
CA ALA A 195 -7.21 0.32 -18.97
C ALA A 195 -5.73 0.01 -19.20
N TRP A 196 -5.41 -1.24 -19.56
CA TRP A 196 -4.05 -1.67 -19.89
C TRP A 196 -3.44 -0.88 -21.06
N LYS A 197 -4.19 -0.67 -22.16
CA LYS A 197 -3.72 0.12 -23.30
C LYS A 197 -3.43 1.56 -22.92
N LEU A 198 -4.29 2.18 -22.09
CA LEU A 198 -4.07 3.55 -21.62
C LEU A 198 -2.83 3.65 -20.73
N CYS A 199 -2.63 2.68 -19.83
CA CYS A 199 -1.41 2.54 -19.05
C CYS A 199 -0.16 2.41 -19.95
N MET A 200 -0.21 1.63 -21.03
CA MET A 200 0.91 1.54 -21.99
C MET A 200 1.18 2.87 -22.73
N ILE A 201 0.13 3.60 -23.13
CA ILE A 201 0.29 4.92 -23.76
C ILE A 201 0.92 5.90 -22.77
N GLU A 202 0.51 5.83 -21.51
CA GLU A 202 1.07 6.62 -20.44
C GLU A 202 2.57 6.32 -20.27
N ASP A 203 2.98 5.06 -20.24
CA ASP A 203 4.42 4.70 -20.18
C ASP A 203 5.20 5.21 -21.40
N ALA A 204 4.64 5.06 -22.61
CA ALA A 204 5.25 5.60 -23.82
C ALA A 204 5.41 7.13 -23.73
N THR A 205 4.42 7.81 -23.16
CA THR A 205 4.48 9.27 -22.90
C THR A 205 5.58 9.60 -21.89
N HIS A 206 5.79 8.77 -20.86
CA HIS A 206 6.91 8.95 -19.91
C HIS A 206 8.25 8.91 -20.63
N VAL A 207 8.48 7.85 -21.42
CA VAL A 207 9.73 7.66 -22.17
C VAL A 207 9.97 8.82 -23.15
N VAL A 208 8.95 9.21 -23.91
CA VAL A 208 9.07 10.29 -24.91
C VAL A 208 9.33 11.63 -24.25
N VAL A 209 8.56 12.02 -23.23
CA VAL A 209 8.73 13.34 -22.59
C VAL A 209 10.09 13.44 -21.89
N LEU A 210 10.52 12.39 -21.19
CA LEU A 210 11.83 12.38 -20.54
C LEU A 210 12.97 12.34 -21.56
N GLY A 211 12.81 11.62 -22.67
CA GLY A 211 13.78 11.60 -23.78
C GLY A 211 13.90 12.96 -24.46
N LEU A 212 12.78 13.64 -24.69
CA LEU A 212 12.76 15.01 -25.21
C LEU A 212 13.38 16.00 -24.23
N ALA A 213 13.14 15.84 -22.92
CA ALA A 213 13.78 16.67 -21.90
C ALA A 213 15.31 16.48 -21.91
N LEU A 214 15.79 15.23 -22.01
CA LEU A 214 17.21 14.93 -22.14
C LEU A 214 17.79 15.54 -23.43
N ALA A 215 17.12 15.39 -24.57
CA ALA A 215 17.54 15.99 -25.84
C ALA A 215 17.57 17.52 -25.77
N ALA A 216 16.57 18.13 -25.13
CA ALA A 216 16.53 19.57 -24.89
C ALA A 216 17.73 20.03 -24.06
N VAL A 217 18.11 19.30 -23.00
CA VAL A 217 19.35 19.60 -22.24
C VAL A 217 20.59 19.53 -23.16
N GLN A 218 20.68 18.55 -24.07
CA GLN A 218 21.81 18.44 -25.01
C GLN A 218 21.88 19.58 -26.03
N ILE A 219 20.75 20.18 -26.39
CA ILE A 219 20.66 21.29 -27.34
C ILE A 219 20.87 22.63 -26.63
N LEU A 220 20.18 22.85 -25.50
CA LEU A 220 20.20 24.11 -24.76
C LEU A 220 21.58 24.43 -24.19
N ARG A 221 22.37 23.40 -23.81
CA ARG A 221 23.78 23.60 -23.41
C ARG A 221 24.65 24.27 -24.48
N LEU A 222 24.27 24.15 -25.77
CA LEU A 222 25.01 24.78 -26.87
C LEU A 222 24.72 26.29 -26.96
N VAL A 223 23.62 26.74 -26.36
CA VAL A 223 23.19 28.15 -26.35
C VAL A 223 23.68 28.84 -25.07
N ASN A 224 23.29 28.32 -23.91
CA ASN A 224 23.71 28.80 -22.59
C ASN A 224 23.49 27.69 -21.55
N GLU A 225 24.46 27.51 -20.65
CA GLU A 225 24.36 26.54 -19.54
C GLU A 225 23.21 26.87 -18.58
N ASP A 226 22.84 28.14 -18.41
CA ASP A 226 21.69 28.51 -17.55
C ASP A 226 20.37 27.89 -18.01
N TYR A 227 20.22 27.60 -19.31
CA TYR A 227 19.01 26.99 -19.85
C TYR A 227 18.87 25.50 -19.52
N ILE A 228 19.88 24.86 -18.91
CA ILE A 228 19.79 23.48 -18.43
C ILE A 228 18.71 23.34 -17.35
N ALA A 229 18.44 24.41 -16.60
CA ALA A 229 17.34 24.49 -15.63
C ALA A 229 15.97 24.17 -16.24
N VAL A 230 15.78 24.41 -17.55
CA VAL A 230 14.52 24.08 -18.26
C VAL A 230 14.23 22.58 -18.22
N GLY A 231 15.26 21.73 -18.32
CA GLY A 231 15.08 20.27 -18.21
C GLY A 231 14.47 19.87 -16.86
N TRP A 232 14.90 20.50 -15.78
CA TRP A 232 14.36 20.29 -14.44
C TRP A 232 12.92 20.78 -14.30
N VAL A 233 12.59 21.92 -14.90
CA VAL A 233 11.21 22.41 -14.97
C VAL A 233 10.32 21.41 -15.71
N VAL A 234 10.79 20.83 -16.81
CA VAL A 234 10.03 19.80 -17.55
C VAL A 234 9.77 18.57 -16.67
N VAL A 235 10.76 18.08 -15.93
CA VAL A 235 10.56 16.94 -15.00
C VAL A 235 9.57 17.27 -13.90
N LEU A 236 9.72 18.44 -13.26
CA LEU A 236 8.83 18.87 -12.18
C LEU A 236 7.39 19.07 -12.69
N VAL A 237 7.22 19.81 -13.78
CA VAL A 237 5.92 20.05 -14.42
C VAL A 237 5.31 18.73 -14.85
N LYS A 238 6.07 17.82 -15.46
CA LYS A 238 5.57 16.50 -15.86
C LYS A 238 5.05 15.72 -14.65
N THR A 239 5.81 15.66 -13.56
CA THR A 239 5.42 14.94 -12.33
C THR A 239 4.10 15.49 -11.75
N ILE A 240 3.92 16.81 -11.79
CA ILE A 240 2.68 17.48 -11.37
C ILE A 240 1.55 17.25 -12.40
N PHE A 241 1.90 17.33 -13.69
CA PHE A 241 0.98 17.20 -14.82
C PHE A 241 0.39 15.80 -14.89
N ASP A 242 1.14 14.74 -14.63
CA ASP A 242 0.60 13.38 -14.61
C ASP A 242 -0.50 13.24 -13.53
N VAL A 243 -0.32 13.86 -12.36
CA VAL A 243 -1.35 13.86 -11.30
C VAL A 243 -2.60 14.65 -11.70
N ILE A 244 -2.43 15.80 -12.37
CA ILE A 244 -3.52 16.71 -12.75
C ILE A 244 -4.24 16.24 -14.02
N VAL A 245 -3.49 15.88 -15.05
CA VAL A 245 -3.98 15.46 -16.37
C VAL A 245 -4.56 14.08 -16.32
N TYR A 246 -4.02 13.15 -15.53
CA TYR A 246 -4.73 11.91 -15.29
C TYR A 246 -6.14 12.17 -14.70
N ARG A 247 -6.25 13.09 -13.73
CA ARG A 247 -7.55 13.47 -13.15
C ARG A 247 -8.45 14.20 -14.15
N TRP A 248 -7.90 15.03 -15.02
CA TRP A 248 -8.59 15.81 -16.07
C TRP A 248 -9.03 14.95 -17.25
N HIS A 249 -8.17 14.09 -17.79
CA HIS A 249 -8.45 13.19 -18.90
C HIS A 249 -9.57 12.22 -18.52
N VAL A 250 -9.50 11.68 -17.29
CA VAL A 250 -10.57 10.85 -16.72
C VAL A 250 -11.83 11.68 -16.42
N ARG A 251 -11.77 13.01 -16.35
CA ARG A 251 -12.96 13.89 -16.18
C ARG A 251 -13.58 14.29 -17.51
N ARG A 252 -12.78 14.44 -18.57
CA ARG A 252 -13.17 15.06 -19.84
C ARG A 252 -13.59 14.06 -20.91
N HIS A 253 -13.19 12.79 -20.80
CA HIS A 253 -13.55 11.74 -21.76
C HIS A 253 -14.50 10.69 -21.16
N PRO A 254 -15.77 11.04 -20.85
CA PRO A 254 -16.73 10.11 -20.29
C PRO A 254 -17.03 8.91 -21.21
N ARG A 255 -16.83 9.09 -22.53
CA ARG A 255 -16.98 8.04 -23.55
C ARG A 255 -15.96 6.90 -23.43
N LEU A 256 -14.78 7.16 -22.85
CA LEU A 256 -13.80 6.10 -22.53
C LEU A 256 -14.31 5.19 -21.39
N PHE A 257 -15.27 5.66 -20.61
CA PHE A 257 -15.98 4.88 -19.60
C PHE A 257 -17.31 4.35 -20.13
N ALA A 258 -17.59 4.36 -21.43
CA ALA A 258 -18.76 3.67 -21.94
C ALA A 258 -18.65 2.19 -21.53
N ASN A 259 -19.66 1.69 -20.82
CA ASN A 259 -19.66 0.31 -20.37
C ASN A 259 -19.76 -0.59 -21.61
N PRO A 260 -18.71 -1.40 -21.92
CA PRO A 260 -18.71 -2.24 -23.11
C PRO A 260 -19.78 -3.35 -23.05
N TYR A 261 -20.33 -3.62 -21.86
CA TYR A 261 -21.36 -4.64 -21.62
C TYR A 261 -22.78 -4.07 -21.55
N LYS A 262 -22.94 -2.77 -21.26
CA LYS A 262 -24.24 -2.08 -21.22
C LYS A 262 -24.16 -0.81 -22.07
N PRO A 263 -24.37 -0.89 -23.40
CA PRO A 263 -24.35 0.27 -24.29
C PRO A 263 -25.32 1.34 -23.78
N GLY A 264 -24.82 2.57 -23.62
CA GLY A 264 -25.58 3.70 -23.04
C GLY A 264 -25.37 3.96 -21.54
N LYS A 265 -24.73 3.05 -20.80
CA LYS A 265 -24.33 3.29 -19.39
C LYS A 265 -22.83 3.55 -19.29
N THR A 266 -22.41 4.49 -18.45
CA THR A 266 -20.98 4.76 -18.19
C THR A 266 -20.49 4.00 -16.96
N LEU A 267 -19.41 3.24 -17.07
CA LEU A 267 -18.59 2.74 -15.96
C LEU A 267 -18.27 3.90 -15.01
N ARG A 268 -18.43 3.64 -13.71
CA ARG A 268 -18.16 4.64 -12.68
C ARG A 268 -16.67 5.00 -12.73
N LYS A 269 -16.34 6.29 -12.85
CA LYS A 269 -14.95 6.79 -12.90
C LYS A 269 -14.02 6.12 -11.88
N ARG A 270 -14.48 5.95 -10.64
CA ARG A 270 -13.71 5.27 -9.56
C ARG A 270 -13.39 3.81 -9.89
N HIS A 271 -14.31 3.07 -10.49
CA HIS A 271 -14.12 1.68 -10.85
C HIS A 271 -13.03 1.54 -11.91
N PHE A 272 -13.05 2.38 -12.96
CA PHE A 272 -11.97 2.38 -13.96
C PHE A 272 -10.60 2.72 -13.35
N LEU A 273 -10.53 3.73 -12.47
CA LEU A 273 -9.28 4.10 -11.80
C LEU A 273 -8.74 2.97 -10.91
N ARG A 274 -9.61 2.13 -10.34
CA ARG A 274 -9.21 0.90 -9.62
C ARG A 274 -8.72 -0.18 -10.57
N LEU A 275 -9.41 -0.41 -11.70
CA LEU A 275 -8.97 -1.35 -12.73
C LEU A 275 -7.59 -0.99 -13.27
N ALA A 276 -7.32 0.30 -13.49
CA ALA A 276 -6.02 0.82 -13.88
C ALA A 276 -4.97 0.82 -12.73
N GLY A 277 -5.34 0.41 -11.51
CA GLY A 277 -4.45 0.25 -10.36
C GLY A 277 -4.03 1.55 -9.65
N TYR A 278 -4.47 2.70 -10.15
CA TYR A 278 -4.05 4.03 -9.67
C TYR A 278 -4.81 4.54 -8.44
N ALA A 279 -6.02 4.05 -8.20
CA ALA A 279 -6.89 4.59 -7.16
C ALA A 279 -6.50 4.18 -5.73
N ASP A 280 -5.98 2.95 -5.60
CA ASP A 280 -5.81 2.27 -4.31
C ASP A 280 -4.40 1.66 -4.28
N VAL A 281 -3.88 1.23 -3.12
CA VAL A 281 -2.74 0.31 -2.98
C VAL A 281 -3.09 -0.75 -1.94
N ARG A 282 -2.63 -2.00 -2.12
CA ARG A 282 -2.82 -3.06 -1.11
C ARG A 282 -2.09 -2.71 0.18
N ARG A 283 -2.70 -2.96 1.33
CA ARG A 283 -2.10 -2.70 2.66
C ARG A 283 -0.66 -3.21 2.75
N ASN A 284 -0.44 -4.50 2.48
CA ASN A 284 0.86 -5.15 2.66
C ASN A 284 2.00 -4.46 1.89
N ARG A 285 1.70 -3.87 0.72
CA ARG A 285 2.67 -3.12 -0.09
C ARG A 285 3.02 -1.79 0.57
N LEU A 286 2.01 -1.06 1.06
CA LEU A 286 2.23 0.20 1.78
C LEU A 286 3.03 -0.05 3.07
N GLU A 287 2.68 -1.11 3.80
CA GLU A 287 3.34 -1.55 5.03
C GLU A 287 4.81 -1.87 4.77
N ALA A 288 5.13 -2.75 3.83
CA ALA A 288 6.51 -3.10 3.49
C ALA A 288 7.35 -1.89 3.05
N PHE A 289 6.80 -0.99 2.23
CA PHE A 289 7.50 0.24 1.84
C PHE A 289 7.72 1.18 3.04
N SER A 290 6.72 1.33 3.91
CA SER A 290 6.82 2.19 5.09
C SER A 290 7.82 1.61 6.11
N ASP A 291 7.76 0.30 6.37
CA ASP A 291 8.67 -0.42 7.26
C ASP A 291 10.12 -0.29 6.79
N GLY A 292 10.37 -0.41 5.50
CA GLY A 292 11.69 -0.17 4.91
C GLY A 292 12.20 1.25 5.19
N VAL A 293 11.34 2.27 5.03
CA VAL A 293 11.71 3.66 5.31
C VAL A 293 11.99 3.88 6.81
N PHE A 294 11.12 3.37 7.69
CA PHE A 294 11.30 3.47 9.14
C PHE A 294 12.59 2.77 9.62
N ALA A 295 12.86 1.57 9.13
CA ALA A 295 14.05 0.80 9.50
C ALA A 295 15.34 1.53 9.12
N ILE A 296 15.38 2.13 7.93
CA ILE A 296 16.57 2.84 7.45
C ILE A 296 16.74 4.17 8.16
N ALA A 297 15.67 4.94 8.34
CA ALA A 297 15.71 6.18 9.10
C ALA A 297 16.19 5.96 10.54
N ALA A 298 15.74 4.87 11.19
CA ALA A 298 16.15 4.52 12.55
C ALA A 298 17.63 4.08 12.66
N THR A 299 18.14 3.35 11.66
CA THR A 299 19.51 2.82 11.68
C THR A 299 20.56 3.79 11.14
N PHE A 300 20.16 4.72 10.27
CA PHE A 300 21.09 5.68 9.69
C PHE A 300 21.79 6.55 10.75
N GLN A 301 21.06 6.99 11.79
CA GLN A 301 21.64 7.81 12.86
C GLN A 301 22.80 7.11 13.58
N PHE A 302 22.81 5.78 13.64
CA PHE A 302 23.91 5.02 14.23
C PHE A 302 25.21 5.14 13.42
N LEU A 303 25.10 5.30 12.10
CA LEU A 303 26.26 5.40 11.20
C LEU A 303 27.01 6.73 11.34
N GLU A 304 26.38 7.74 11.94
CA GLU A 304 26.96 9.07 12.18
C GLU A 304 27.75 9.16 13.50
N ILE A 305 27.77 8.09 14.32
CA ILE A 305 28.52 8.10 15.59
C ILE A 305 30.02 8.08 15.28
N LYS A 306 30.70 9.19 15.62
CA LYS A 306 32.14 9.36 15.40
C LYS A 306 32.91 8.64 16.52
N VAL A 307 33.61 7.56 16.20
CA VAL A 307 34.53 6.90 17.15
C VAL A 307 35.97 7.37 16.87
N PRO A 308 36.70 7.89 17.87
CA PRO A 308 38.08 8.32 17.68
C PRO A 308 38.94 7.19 17.13
N THR A 309 39.65 7.44 16.03
CA THR A 309 40.59 6.47 15.48
C THR A 309 41.94 6.51 16.23
N PRO A 310 42.69 5.40 16.31
CA PRO A 310 44.00 5.36 16.97
C PRO A 310 45.00 6.39 16.44
N ASP A 311 44.80 6.85 15.20
CA ASP A 311 45.62 7.85 14.51
C ASP A 311 45.33 9.28 15.01
N GLN A 312 44.14 9.53 15.56
CA GLN A 312 43.69 10.82 16.09
C GLN A 312 44.03 10.99 17.57
N VAL A 313 44.06 9.89 18.33
CA VAL A 313 44.41 9.90 19.75
C VAL A 313 45.32 8.69 20.03
N PRO A 314 46.60 8.91 20.40
CA PRO A 314 47.50 7.82 20.74
C PRO A 314 47.07 7.25 22.10
N PHE A 315 46.29 6.16 22.06
CA PHE A 315 45.78 5.41 23.21
C PHE A 315 44.77 6.17 24.10
N PRO A 316 43.57 6.52 23.62
CA PRO A 316 42.46 6.79 24.53
C PRO A 316 42.23 5.50 25.34
N SER A 317 42.14 5.62 26.66
CA SER A 317 41.61 4.50 27.42
C SER A 317 40.22 4.16 26.86
N PHE A 318 39.86 2.88 26.76
CA PHE A 318 38.53 2.49 26.24
C PHE A 318 37.40 3.25 26.94
N THR A 319 37.58 3.55 28.23
CA THR A 319 36.66 4.34 29.06
C THR A 319 36.54 5.80 28.60
N GLU A 320 37.64 6.45 28.23
CA GLU A 320 37.61 7.83 27.70
C GLU A 320 36.94 7.86 26.33
N ALA A 321 37.30 6.95 25.42
CA ALA A 321 36.65 6.86 24.12
C ALA A 321 35.13 6.59 24.24
N LEU A 322 34.72 5.75 25.19
CA LEU A 322 33.31 5.48 25.47
C LEU A 322 32.61 6.67 26.12
N SER A 323 33.30 7.40 27.01
CA SER A 323 32.79 8.62 27.62
C SER A 323 32.54 9.70 26.57
N ASP A 324 33.47 9.88 25.63
CA ASP A 324 33.35 10.83 24.53
C ASP A 324 32.18 10.48 23.60
N ALA A 325 32.02 9.19 23.26
CA ALA A 325 30.92 8.71 22.42
C ALA A 325 29.55 8.63 23.13
N SER A 326 29.50 8.82 24.46
CA SER A 326 28.27 8.59 25.24
C SER A 326 27.13 9.55 24.90
N SER A 327 27.44 10.79 24.53
CA SER A 327 26.46 11.79 24.10
C SER A 327 25.80 11.40 22.78
N ASP A 328 26.60 11.00 21.79
CA ASP A 328 26.14 10.54 20.48
C ASP A 328 25.30 9.28 20.62
N LEU A 329 25.75 8.33 21.46
CA LEU A 329 25.00 7.11 21.76
C LEU A 329 23.65 7.42 22.44
N GLY A 330 23.62 8.36 23.39
CA GLY A 330 22.40 8.79 24.06
C GLY A 330 21.39 9.40 23.09
N ALA A 331 21.86 10.26 22.19
CA ALA A 331 21.01 10.86 21.17
C ALA A 331 20.52 9.86 20.12
N TYR A 332 21.37 8.90 19.73
CA TYR A 332 20.95 7.76 18.92
C TYR A 332 19.82 6.98 19.58
N LEU A 333 19.94 6.63 20.87
CA LEU A 333 18.90 5.89 21.60
C LEU A 333 17.58 6.66 21.68
N ILE A 334 17.65 7.98 21.91
CA ILE A 334 16.46 8.86 21.91
C ILE A 334 15.82 8.88 20.52
N SER A 335 16.62 9.08 19.47
CA SER A 335 16.15 9.11 18.08
C SER A 335 15.48 7.80 17.69
N PHE A 336 16.14 6.67 17.97
CA PHE A 336 15.63 5.33 17.71
C PHE A 336 14.31 5.08 18.45
N GLY A 337 14.22 5.49 19.72
CA GLY A 337 12.98 5.40 20.50
C GLY A 337 11.83 6.22 19.91
N VAL A 338 12.09 7.46 19.47
CA VAL A 338 11.09 8.33 18.83
C VAL A 338 10.63 7.75 17.49
N ILE A 339 11.55 7.34 16.61
CA ILE A 339 11.23 6.75 15.31
C ILE A 339 10.49 5.41 15.49
N GLY A 340 10.92 4.58 16.44
CA GLY A 340 10.25 3.32 16.77
C GLY A 340 8.82 3.54 17.26
N MET A 341 8.57 4.56 18.08
CA MET A 341 7.22 4.89 18.53
C MET A 341 6.34 5.44 17.38
N LEU A 342 6.91 6.24 16.47
CA LEU A 342 6.23 6.64 15.24
C LEU A 342 5.88 5.41 14.38
N TRP A 343 6.78 4.43 14.29
CA TRP A 343 6.56 3.18 13.56
C TRP A 343 5.43 2.34 14.18
N ILE A 344 5.42 2.12 15.50
CA ILE A 344 4.34 1.37 16.18
C ILE A 344 2.98 2.04 15.92
N ASN A 345 2.91 3.36 16.08
CA ASN A 345 1.70 4.11 15.79
C ASN A 345 1.26 3.98 14.32
N HIS A 346 2.21 3.95 13.39
CA HIS A 346 1.94 3.85 11.95
C HIS A 346 1.39 2.45 11.62
N HIS A 347 2.03 1.41 12.14
CA HIS A 347 1.59 0.03 12.02
C HIS A 347 0.14 -0.13 12.52
N ASN A 348 -0.17 0.38 13.72
CA ASN A 348 -1.52 0.34 14.31
C ASN A 348 -2.58 1.09 13.48
N ILE A 349 -2.18 2.14 12.74
CA ILE A 349 -3.07 2.85 11.81
C ILE A 349 -3.31 2.00 10.57
N VAL A 350 -2.24 1.48 9.95
CA VAL A 350 -2.29 0.81 8.65
C VAL A 350 -2.91 -0.59 8.73
N GLU A 351 -2.76 -1.31 9.84
CA GLU A 351 -3.33 -2.67 10.05
C GLU A 351 -4.86 -2.72 9.82
N ARG A 352 -5.54 -1.59 10.00
CA ARG A 352 -7.01 -1.50 9.89
C ARG A 352 -7.53 -1.50 8.45
N PHE A 353 -6.65 -1.34 7.46
CA PHE A 353 -7.01 -1.19 6.04
C PHE A 353 -6.72 -2.45 5.24
N GLN A 354 -7.60 -2.83 4.31
CA GLN A 354 -7.25 -3.80 3.27
C GLN A 354 -6.70 -3.13 2.01
N CYS A 355 -7.32 -2.02 1.61
CA CYS A 355 -6.91 -1.19 0.49
C CYS A 355 -6.80 0.27 0.94
N VAL A 356 -5.72 0.93 0.52
CA VAL A 356 -5.38 2.30 0.91
C VAL A 356 -5.68 3.24 -0.26
N PRO A 357 -6.60 4.20 -0.10
CA PRO A 357 -6.94 5.14 -1.18
C PRO A 357 -5.81 6.14 -1.43
N LEU A 358 -5.76 6.71 -2.65
CA LEU A 358 -4.75 7.68 -3.09
C LEU A 358 -4.44 8.78 -2.08
N LEU A 359 -5.46 9.41 -1.47
CA LEU A 359 -5.23 10.51 -0.54
C LEU A 359 -4.48 10.04 0.71
N LEU A 360 -4.85 8.87 1.25
CA LEU A 360 -4.20 8.29 2.42
C LEU A 360 -2.75 7.86 2.07
N ARG A 361 -2.54 7.32 0.86
CA ARG A 361 -1.20 7.03 0.32
C ARG A 361 -0.33 8.29 0.21
N LEU A 362 -0.88 9.43 -0.23
CA LEU A 362 -0.14 10.68 -0.35
C LEU A 362 0.25 11.24 1.02
N VAL A 363 -0.69 11.26 1.98
CA VAL A 363 -0.40 11.69 3.36
C VAL A 363 0.64 10.77 4.01
N ASN A 364 0.51 9.46 3.81
CA ASN A 364 1.50 8.48 4.25
C ASN A 364 2.89 8.79 3.67
N THR A 365 2.97 9.04 2.37
CA THR A 365 4.23 9.37 1.69
C THR A 365 4.87 10.62 2.29
N GLN A 366 4.09 11.66 2.60
CA GLN A 366 4.64 12.86 3.24
C GLN A 366 5.09 12.59 4.68
N GLN A 367 4.39 11.73 5.43
CA GLN A 367 4.86 11.29 6.74
C GLN A 367 6.22 10.58 6.62
N LEU A 368 6.39 9.69 5.64
CA LEU A 368 7.65 8.98 5.41
C LEU A 368 8.79 9.92 5.02
N VAL A 369 8.52 10.97 4.23
CA VAL A 369 9.49 12.05 3.96
C VAL A 369 9.95 12.70 5.25
N LEU A 370 9.01 13.08 6.14
CA LEU A 370 9.34 13.70 7.42
C LEU A 370 10.18 12.78 8.31
N VAL A 371 9.81 11.50 8.39
CA VAL A 371 10.57 10.48 9.12
C VAL A 371 11.99 10.35 8.59
N ALA A 372 12.17 10.33 7.27
CA ALA A 372 13.48 10.22 6.64
C ALA A 372 14.38 11.46 6.85
N VAL A 373 13.80 12.64 7.15
CA VAL A 373 14.55 13.87 7.47
C VAL A 373 14.85 13.99 8.97
N LEU A 374 14.20 13.22 9.86
CA LEU A 374 14.47 13.29 11.30
C LEU A 374 15.95 13.14 11.68
N PRO A 375 16.77 12.27 11.05
CA PRO A 375 18.19 12.16 11.35
C PRO A 375 18.96 13.50 11.25
N LEU A 376 18.63 14.36 10.28
CA LEU A 376 19.22 15.71 10.18
C LEU A 376 18.98 16.51 11.46
N PHE A 377 17.76 16.49 12.00
CA PHE A 377 17.43 17.27 13.19
C PHE A 377 18.06 16.70 14.46
N PHE A 378 18.25 15.39 14.53
CA PHE A 378 19.00 14.76 15.62
C PHE A 378 20.51 15.03 15.51
N SER A 379 21.06 15.04 14.30
CA SER A 379 22.45 15.46 14.06
C SER A 379 22.69 16.91 14.50
N ILE A 380 21.79 17.84 14.14
CA ILE A 380 21.82 19.23 14.64
C ILE A 380 21.69 19.26 16.18
N LEU A 381 20.77 18.47 16.75
CA LEU A 381 20.57 18.43 18.20
C LEU A 381 21.85 18.05 18.96
N VAL A 382 22.59 17.06 18.45
CA VAL A 382 23.81 16.54 19.06
C VAL A 382 24.97 17.51 18.91
N ASN A 383 25.25 17.95 17.67
CA ASN A 383 26.41 18.78 17.37
C ASN A 383 26.34 20.17 18.01
N PHE A 384 25.12 20.71 18.18
CA PHE A 384 24.91 22.03 18.79
C PHE A 384 24.43 21.98 20.24
N TRP A 385 24.45 20.81 20.90
CA TRP A 385 24.04 20.71 22.30
C TRP A 385 24.96 21.56 23.21
N PRO A 386 24.44 22.33 24.20
CA PRO A 386 23.05 22.46 24.66
C PRO A 386 22.31 23.70 24.10
N ASP A 387 22.57 24.13 22.87
CA ASP A 387 21.87 25.27 22.27
C ASP A 387 20.34 25.06 22.25
N ARG A 388 19.63 26.05 22.80
CA ARG A 388 18.17 26.13 22.81
C ARG A 388 17.60 26.04 21.41
N SER A 389 18.26 26.67 20.44
CA SER A 389 17.76 26.68 19.07
C SER A 389 17.76 25.27 18.46
N ALA A 390 18.75 24.44 18.80
CA ALA A 390 18.86 23.04 18.32
C ALA A 390 17.68 22.22 18.83
N VAL A 391 17.38 22.36 20.12
CA VAL A 391 16.26 21.65 20.77
C VAL A 391 14.93 22.09 20.20
N ILE A 392 14.73 23.38 19.95
CA ILE A 392 13.49 23.91 19.35
C ILE A 392 13.27 23.28 17.97
N TRP A 393 14.28 23.31 17.09
CA TRP A 393 14.16 22.77 15.74
C TRP A 393 13.91 21.27 15.73
N ALA A 394 14.66 20.50 16.51
CA ALA A 394 14.44 19.06 16.63
C ALA A 394 13.06 18.72 17.17
N SER A 395 12.61 19.46 18.19
CA SER A 395 11.30 19.22 18.79
C SER A 395 10.14 19.61 17.86
N CYS A 396 10.30 20.67 17.08
CA CYS A 396 9.36 21.05 16.03
C CYS A 396 9.28 20.00 14.91
N ALA A 397 10.42 19.43 14.50
CA ALA A 397 10.45 18.38 13.49
C ALA A 397 9.74 17.10 13.96
N VAL A 398 10.01 16.66 15.19
CA VAL A 398 9.32 15.53 15.82
C VAL A 398 7.82 15.81 15.97
N ALA A 399 7.45 17.02 16.43
CA ALA A 399 6.04 17.38 16.57
C ALA A 399 5.30 17.41 15.23
N THR A 400 5.90 17.97 14.19
CA THR A 400 5.35 18.01 12.83
C THR A 400 5.12 16.59 12.31
N THR A 401 6.07 15.69 12.52
CA THR A 401 5.94 14.28 12.12
C THR A 401 4.77 13.60 12.85
N GLY A 402 4.62 13.83 14.16
CA GLY A 402 3.48 13.33 14.94
C GLY A 402 2.12 13.92 14.50
N LEU A 403 2.07 15.20 14.12
CA LEU A 403 0.86 15.84 13.59
C LEU A 403 0.45 15.23 12.24
N PHE A 404 1.40 14.86 11.37
CA PHE A 404 1.10 14.14 10.13
C PHE A 404 0.54 12.74 10.40
N GLN A 405 0.96 12.10 11.47
CA GLN A 405 0.40 10.81 11.90
C GLN A 405 -1.04 10.95 12.42
N LEU A 406 -1.34 12.01 13.17
CA LEU A 406 -2.70 12.37 13.56
C LEU A 406 -3.58 12.68 12.34
N LEU A 407 -3.04 13.40 11.36
CA LEU A 407 -3.72 13.67 10.09
C LEU A 407 -4.02 12.37 9.34
N LEU A 408 -3.05 11.46 9.26
CA LEU A 408 -3.22 10.15 8.64
C LEU A 408 -4.36 9.38 9.32
N TRP A 409 -4.34 9.27 10.65
CA TRP A 409 -5.40 8.60 11.44
C TRP A 409 -6.76 9.27 11.30
N GLY A 410 -6.83 10.60 11.38
CA GLY A 410 -8.07 11.38 11.28
C GLY A 410 -8.72 11.23 9.91
N LEU A 411 -7.92 11.26 8.84
CA LEU A 411 -8.39 11.04 7.47
C LEU A 411 -8.86 9.59 7.28
N ALA A 412 -8.09 8.63 7.79
CA ALA A 412 -8.44 7.21 7.85
C ALA A 412 -9.84 7.00 8.45
N ARG A 413 -10.08 7.59 9.63
CA ARG A 413 -11.39 7.57 10.32
C ARG A 413 -12.49 8.22 9.51
N PHE A 414 -12.25 9.41 8.97
CA PHE A 414 -13.24 10.13 8.17
C PHE A 414 -13.69 9.31 6.96
N LEU A 415 -12.74 8.68 6.25
CA LEU A 415 -13.04 7.81 5.12
C LEU A 415 -13.79 6.54 5.54
N HIS A 416 -13.43 5.95 6.69
CA HIS A 416 -14.15 4.82 7.27
C HIS A 416 -15.60 5.16 7.60
N SER A 417 -15.85 6.24 8.34
CA SER A 417 -17.21 6.64 8.72
C SER A 417 -18.10 6.93 7.51
N ARG A 418 -17.52 7.50 6.43
CA ARG A 418 -18.24 7.72 5.18
C ARG A 418 -18.57 6.44 4.43
N ALA A 419 -17.69 5.44 4.50
CA ALA A 419 -17.96 4.14 3.92
C ALA A 419 -19.14 3.47 4.61
N VAL A 420 -19.10 3.37 5.95
CA VAL A 420 -20.17 2.75 6.76
C VAL A 420 -21.52 3.46 6.58
N ALA A 421 -21.53 4.79 6.52
CA ALA A 421 -22.76 5.55 6.28
C ALA A 421 -23.34 5.30 4.88
N ALA A 422 -22.48 5.12 3.87
CA ALA A 422 -22.92 4.77 2.52
C ALA A 422 -23.55 3.36 2.49
N SER A 423 -22.95 2.39 3.19
CA SER A 423 -23.48 1.04 3.37
C SER A 423 -24.89 1.02 3.94
N ALA A 424 -25.08 1.73 5.06
CA ALA A 424 -26.36 1.80 5.74
C ALA A 424 -27.44 2.44 4.85
N SER A 425 -27.07 3.42 4.01
CA SER A 425 -27.98 4.07 3.07
C SER A 425 -28.39 3.19 1.88
N VAL A 426 -27.55 2.20 1.51
CA VAL A 426 -27.85 1.23 0.45
C VAL A 426 -28.74 0.12 0.99
N ALA A 427 -28.41 -0.42 2.17
CA ALA A 427 -29.21 -1.46 2.83
C ALA A 427 -30.65 -1.01 3.13
N THR A 428 -30.86 0.28 3.39
CA THR A 428 -32.19 0.87 3.61
C THR A 428 -32.96 1.17 2.31
N ARG A 429 -32.28 1.20 1.17
CA ARG A 429 -32.87 1.48 -0.16
C ARG A 429 -33.25 0.25 -0.96
N THR A 430 -32.78 -0.94 -0.58
CA THR A 430 -33.30 -2.21 -1.10
C THR A 430 -34.56 -2.57 -0.32
N PRO A 431 -35.78 -2.38 -0.88
CA PRO A 431 -36.97 -2.94 -0.26
C PRO A 431 -36.80 -4.45 -0.29
N SER A 432 -37.11 -5.13 0.80
CA SER A 432 -37.21 -6.59 0.85
C SER A 432 -38.24 -7.06 -0.18
N ALA A 433 -37.80 -7.32 -1.41
CA ALA A 433 -38.63 -7.86 -2.50
C ALA A 433 -38.98 -9.35 -2.31
N HIS A 434 -38.83 -9.88 -1.08
CA HIS A 434 -39.15 -11.25 -0.72
C HIS A 434 -40.03 -11.34 0.53
N THR A 435 -41.01 -10.46 0.70
CA THR A 435 -42.13 -10.70 1.64
C THR A 435 -43.39 -9.94 1.19
N SER A 436 -43.96 -10.27 0.03
CA SER A 436 -45.38 -9.96 -0.28
C SER A 436 -45.82 -10.60 -1.60
N SER A 437 -45.76 -11.92 -1.70
CA SER A 437 -46.43 -12.66 -2.79
C SER A 437 -46.78 -14.08 -2.37
N SER A 438 -47.47 -14.26 -1.23
CA SER A 438 -48.05 -15.56 -0.85
C SER A 438 -49.27 -15.46 0.08
N SER A 439 -50.18 -14.51 -0.13
CA SER A 439 -51.43 -14.46 0.65
C SER A 439 -52.68 -14.04 -0.11
N THR A 440 -52.75 -14.27 -1.43
CA THR A 440 -53.97 -13.97 -2.20
C THR A 440 -54.31 -15.02 -3.26
N LEU A 441 -54.31 -16.30 -2.91
CA LEU A 441 -54.98 -17.36 -3.68
C LEU A 441 -55.54 -18.44 -2.75
N LEU A 442 -56.56 -18.11 -1.96
CA LEU A 442 -57.38 -19.10 -1.25
C LEU A 442 -58.77 -18.53 -0.95
N SER A 443 -59.56 -18.31 -2.01
CA SER A 443 -61.02 -18.23 -1.88
C SER A 443 -61.69 -18.41 -3.26
N ALA A 444 -61.88 -19.66 -3.68
CA ALA A 444 -63.02 -20.10 -4.50
C ALA A 444 -62.84 -21.56 -4.92
N SER A 445 -63.46 -22.50 -4.18
CA SER A 445 -64.24 -23.62 -4.73
C SER A 445 -64.48 -24.72 -3.69
N THR A 446 -65.48 -24.55 -2.84
CA THR A 446 -66.16 -25.68 -2.18
C THR A 446 -67.61 -25.30 -1.91
N SER A 447 -68.52 -25.66 -2.80
CA SER A 447 -69.90 -26.00 -2.42
C SER A 447 -70.51 -26.96 -3.44
N SER A 448 -70.59 -28.23 -3.03
CA SER A 448 -71.42 -29.24 -3.65
C SER A 448 -72.70 -29.43 -2.83
N GLY A 449 -73.86 -29.49 -3.51
CA GLY A 449 -74.94 -30.42 -3.15
C GLY A 449 -76.25 -29.85 -2.60
N SER A 450 -77.35 -30.41 -3.15
CA SER A 450 -78.78 -30.28 -2.81
C SER A 450 -79.50 -29.01 -3.32
N GLY A 451 -80.69 -29.02 -3.92
CA GLY A 451 -81.65 -30.05 -4.32
C GLY A 451 -83.02 -29.37 -4.56
N HIS A 452 -83.75 -29.74 -5.64
CA HIS A 452 -85.18 -29.43 -5.94
C HIS A 452 -85.52 -27.92 -6.21
N SER A 453 -86.28 -27.46 -7.21
CA SER A 453 -87.48 -27.96 -7.91
C SER A 453 -87.70 -27.19 -9.24
N ARG A 454 -88.42 -27.83 -10.19
CA ARG A 454 -88.98 -27.36 -11.50
C ARG A 454 -90.11 -26.29 -11.34
N PRO A 455 -90.82 -25.79 -12.40
CA PRO A 455 -90.66 -25.93 -13.88
C PRO A 455 -90.90 -24.65 -14.74
N GLY A 456 -90.61 -24.72 -16.05
CA GLY A 456 -91.15 -23.82 -17.10
C GLY A 456 -90.60 -24.11 -18.51
N PHE A 457 -91.46 -24.57 -19.43
CA PHE A 457 -91.25 -25.08 -20.81
C PHE A 457 -91.06 -23.96 -21.90
N PRO A 458 -91.06 -24.24 -23.25
CA PRO A 458 -89.98 -24.77 -24.12
C PRO A 458 -89.71 -23.81 -25.33
N THR A 459 -88.86 -24.08 -26.34
CA THR A 459 -89.21 -24.81 -27.59
C THR A 459 -88.06 -24.75 -28.62
N ALA A 460 -87.86 -25.88 -29.31
CA ALA A 460 -87.23 -26.20 -30.59
C ALA A 460 -86.62 -25.09 -31.48
N THR A 461 -85.53 -25.32 -32.22
CA THR A 461 -85.54 -26.15 -33.44
C THR A 461 -84.13 -26.41 -33.97
N ALA A 462 -83.90 -27.65 -34.42
CA ALA A 462 -82.81 -28.05 -35.30
C ALA A 462 -83.44 -28.49 -36.62
N THR A 463 -82.90 -28.09 -37.79
CA THR A 463 -82.98 -28.92 -39.01
C THR A 463 -82.08 -28.43 -40.14
N THR A 464 -81.27 -29.37 -40.68
CA THR A 464 -80.92 -29.61 -42.11
C THR A 464 -80.21 -28.51 -42.93
N ALA A 465 -79.34 -28.78 -43.90
CA ALA A 465 -79.17 -29.92 -44.81
C ALA A 465 -77.77 -29.80 -45.48
N THR A 466 -76.97 -30.87 -45.65
CA THR A 466 -76.74 -31.63 -46.91
C THR A 466 -76.54 -30.78 -48.18
N ALA A 467 -75.60 -31.01 -49.10
CA ALA A 467 -74.52 -31.99 -49.28
C ALA A 467 -73.75 -31.64 -50.59
N THR A 468 -72.64 -32.36 -50.83
CA THR A 468 -72.08 -32.74 -52.16
C THR A 468 -71.34 -31.62 -52.94
N THR A 469 -70.09 -31.76 -53.38
CA THR A 469 -69.64 -32.65 -54.47
C THR A 469 -68.11 -32.69 -54.60
N ALA A 470 -67.57 -33.85 -55.00
CA ALA A 470 -66.17 -34.18 -55.36
C ALA A 470 -65.62 -33.35 -56.54
N ARG A 471 -64.33 -33.28 -56.93
CA ARG A 471 -63.19 -34.23 -57.06
C ARG A 471 -61.89 -33.40 -57.35
N PRO A 472 -60.69 -34.01 -57.49
CA PRO A 472 -59.37 -33.38 -57.26
C PRO A 472 -58.57 -33.08 -58.54
N MET A 473 -57.46 -32.32 -58.44
CA MET A 473 -56.13 -32.66 -59.03
C MET A 473 -55.05 -31.57 -58.84
N SER A 474 -53.83 -32.09 -58.61
CA SER A 474 -52.50 -31.64 -59.08
C SER A 474 -51.67 -30.53 -58.41
N SER A 475 -50.40 -30.91 -58.27
CA SER A 475 -49.13 -30.17 -58.37
C SER A 475 -48.50 -29.52 -57.13
N SER A 476 -47.36 -30.15 -56.79
CA SER A 476 -46.19 -29.75 -56.01
C SER A 476 -45.68 -28.31 -56.13
N SER A 477 -45.29 -27.73 -54.98
CA SER A 477 -44.05 -26.93 -54.84
C SER A 477 -43.68 -26.67 -53.36
N LEU A 478 -42.52 -27.22 -52.94
CA LEU A 478 -41.59 -26.80 -51.87
C LEU A 478 -42.09 -26.54 -50.42
N PRO A 479 -41.47 -27.14 -49.36
CA PRO A 479 -41.69 -26.72 -47.99
C PRO A 479 -40.81 -25.50 -47.64
N GLY A 480 -41.43 -24.41 -47.20
CA GLY A 480 -40.76 -23.32 -46.49
C GLY A 480 -40.28 -23.76 -45.10
N PRO A 481 -39.33 -23.04 -44.47
CA PRO A 481 -38.75 -23.47 -43.20
C PRO A 481 -39.76 -23.30 -42.06
N PRO A 482 -39.84 -24.23 -41.09
CA PRO A 482 -40.74 -24.05 -39.96
C PRO A 482 -40.12 -23.09 -38.94
N THR A 483 -40.75 -21.94 -38.81
CA THR A 483 -40.65 -21.07 -37.63
C THR A 483 -41.46 -21.67 -36.49
N THR A 484 -40.86 -21.89 -35.32
CA THR A 484 -41.56 -21.71 -34.03
C THR A 484 -40.57 -21.50 -32.87
N PRO A 485 -40.85 -20.56 -31.94
CA PRO A 485 -39.86 -19.69 -31.31
C PRO A 485 -39.70 -19.90 -29.79
N GLN A 486 -40.22 -21.01 -29.25
CA GLN A 486 -40.38 -21.18 -27.80
C GLN A 486 -39.15 -21.72 -27.06
N ALA A 487 -38.21 -22.41 -27.73
CA ALA A 487 -36.95 -22.85 -27.12
C ALA A 487 -35.89 -21.73 -27.07
N ALA A 488 -35.95 -20.76 -28.00
CA ALA A 488 -35.01 -19.64 -28.06
C ALA A 488 -35.36 -18.48 -27.12
N SER A 489 -36.63 -18.33 -26.71
CA SER A 489 -37.04 -17.21 -25.84
C SER A 489 -36.84 -17.46 -24.34
N THR A 490 -36.92 -18.70 -23.85
CA THR A 490 -36.72 -19.03 -22.43
C THR A 490 -35.23 -19.23 -22.08
N ALA A 491 -34.45 -19.85 -22.96
CA ALA A 491 -33.00 -20.04 -22.76
C ALA A 491 -32.22 -18.71 -22.81
N THR A 492 -32.62 -17.77 -23.68
CA THR A 492 -31.96 -16.45 -23.81
C THR A 492 -32.35 -15.50 -22.68
N THR A 493 -33.56 -15.61 -22.13
CA THR A 493 -34.03 -14.76 -21.02
C THR A 493 -33.45 -15.19 -19.66
N ALA A 494 -33.32 -16.50 -19.41
CA ALA A 494 -32.70 -17.02 -18.19
C ALA A 494 -31.18 -16.73 -18.12
N ALA A 495 -30.45 -16.87 -19.24
CA ALA A 495 -29.01 -16.57 -19.30
C ALA A 495 -28.69 -15.05 -19.23
N GLN A 496 -29.67 -14.19 -19.48
CA GLN A 496 -29.54 -12.73 -19.47
C GLN A 496 -29.95 -12.13 -18.11
N GLN A 497 -30.75 -12.83 -17.30
CA GLN A 497 -31.01 -12.49 -15.90
C GLN A 497 -29.93 -13.04 -14.95
N GLN A 498 -29.45 -14.26 -15.17
CA GLN A 498 -28.42 -14.91 -14.36
C GLN A 498 -27.06 -14.18 -14.45
N ARG A 499 -26.69 -13.68 -15.63
CA ARG A 499 -25.50 -12.84 -15.84
C ARG A 499 -25.63 -11.39 -15.34
N GLN A 500 -26.85 -10.95 -15.02
CA GLN A 500 -27.11 -9.62 -14.45
C GLN A 500 -27.13 -9.64 -12.92
N GLN A 501 -27.59 -10.74 -12.30
CA GLN A 501 -27.51 -10.93 -10.85
C GLN A 501 -26.09 -11.25 -10.37
N GLU A 502 -25.32 -12.05 -11.11
CA GLU A 502 -23.96 -12.43 -10.72
C GLU A 502 -22.94 -11.28 -10.89
N GLU A 503 -23.12 -10.40 -11.89
CA GLU A 503 -22.36 -9.14 -11.99
C GLU A 503 -22.74 -8.16 -10.88
N GLU A 504 -24.01 -8.10 -10.46
CA GLU A 504 -24.48 -7.19 -9.41
C GLU A 504 -24.03 -7.65 -8.00
N GLU A 505 -23.96 -8.96 -7.73
CA GLU A 505 -23.43 -9.52 -6.48
C GLU A 505 -21.89 -9.46 -6.39
N GLY A 506 -21.16 -9.56 -7.51
CA GLY A 506 -19.70 -9.36 -7.54
C GLY A 506 -19.30 -7.89 -7.37
N LEU A 507 -20.06 -6.98 -7.99
CA LEU A 507 -19.87 -5.54 -7.85
C LEU A 507 -20.25 -5.01 -6.45
N GLN A 508 -21.21 -5.61 -5.75
CA GLN A 508 -21.53 -5.26 -4.34
C GLN A 508 -20.49 -5.78 -3.33
N ARG A 509 -19.79 -6.89 -3.62
CA ARG A 509 -18.74 -7.44 -2.73
C ARG A 509 -17.38 -6.75 -2.87
N GLU A 510 -17.04 -6.18 -4.02
CA GLU A 510 -15.93 -5.22 -4.16
C GLU A 510 -16.34 -3.77 -3.78
N GLU A 511 -17.64 -3.48 -3.68
CA GLU A 511 -18.22 -2.25 -3.13
C GLU A 511 -18.58 -2.41 -1.64
N GLU A 512 -17.61 -2.68 -0.77
CA GLU A 512 -17.54 -1.92 0.48
C GLU A 512 -16.20 -2.15 1.13
N LEU A 513 -15.62 -1.09 1.65
CA LEU A 513 -14.36 -1.15 2.36
C LEU A 513 -14.50 -2.20 3.46
N VAL A 514 -13.91 -3.38 3.31
CA VAL A 514 -13.63 -4.25 4.46
C VAL A 514 -12.48 -3.59 5.21
N LEU A 515 -12.77 -2.43 5.80
CA LEU A 515 -12.17 -2.01 7.03
C LEU A 515 -12.55 -3.08 8.03
N LYS A 516 -11.55 -3.69 8.64
CA LYS A 516 -11.74 -4.70 9.68
C LYS A 516 -12.64 -4.06 10.75
N PHE A 517 -13.87 -4.55 10.88
CA PHE A 517 -14.78 -4.05 11.90
C PHE A 517 -14.19 -4.41 13.26
N ASP A 518 -13.79 -3.39 14.01
CA ASP A 518 -13.31 -3.56 15.38
C ASP A 518 -14.48 -3.34 16.34
N PRO A 519 -15.04 -4.41 16.95
CA PRO A 519 -16.17 -4.30 17.87
C PRO A 519 -15.83 -3.49 19.14
N TYR A 520 -14.55 -3.25 19.42
CA TYR A 520 -14.07 -2.47 20.56
C TYR A 520 -13.54 -1.10 20.16
N ASP A 521 -13.83 -0.61 18.94
CA ASP A 521 -13.31 0.66 18.45
C ASP A 521 -13.72 1.86 19.32
N SER A 522 -14.92 1.83 19.89
CA SER A 522 -15.40 2.87 20.83
C SER A 522 -14.59 2.93 22.12
N VAL A 523 -14.11 1.78 22.59
CA VAL A 523 -13.29 1.65 23.81
C VAL A 523 -11.84 2.02 23.53
N ARG A 524 -11.27 1.59 22.39
CA ARG A 524 -9.87 1.86 22.02
C ARG A 524 -9.62 3.30 21.60
N LYS A 525 -10.59 3.95 20.95
CA LYS A 525 -10.44 5.30 20.36
C LYS A 525 -9.76 6.33 21.27
N PRO A 526 -10.19 6.56 22.54
CA PRO A 526 -9.54 7.57 23.40
C PRO A 526 -8.06 7.26 23.65
N TYR A 527 -7.70 5.98 23.81
CA TYR A 527 -6.32 5.56 24.03
C TYR A 527 -5.46 5.75 22.78
N VAL A 528 -5.98 5.38 21.60
CA VAL A 528 -5.27 5.60 20.33
C VAL A 528 -5.05 7.10 20.07
N VAL A 529 -6.04 7.95 20.34
CA VAL A 529 -5.87 9.40 20.20
C VAL A 529 -4.83 9.93 21.18
N ALA A 530 -4.87 9.48 22.45
CA ALA A 530 -3.89 9.86 23.45
C ALA A 530 -2.47 9.42 23.05
N GLN A 531 -2.30 8.18 22.59
CA GLN A 531 -1.04 7.60 22.09
C GLN A 531 -0.45 8.42 20.93
N LEU A 532 -1.30 8.81 19.96
CA LEU A 532 -0.90 9.64 18.83
C LEU A 532 -0.58 11.08 19.22
N LEU A 533 -1.15 11.58 20.31
CA LEU A 533 -0.87 12.92 20.83
C LEU A 533 0.42 13.00 21.65
N VAL A 534 0.96 11.90 22.18
CA VAL A 534 2.18 11.91 23.02
C VAL A 534 3.33 12.63 22.30
N ILE A 535 3.67 12.20 21.08
CA ILE A 535 4.80 12.74 20.32
C ILE A 535 4.64 14.23 20.01
N PRO A 536 3.53 14.70 19.39
CA PRO A 536 3.37 16.12 19.09
C PRO A 536 3.24 17.00 20.33
N VAL A 537 2.60 16.53 21.41
CA VAL A 537 2.51 17.30 22.67
C VAL A 537 3.88 17.42 23.33
N VAL A 538 4.65 16.33 23.38
CA VAL A 538 6.01 16.36 23.95
C VAL A 538 6.94 17.23 23.11
N GLY A 539 6.92 17.10 21.78
CA GLY A 539 7.72 17.93 20.90
C GLY A 539 7.38 19.42 21.05
N PHE A 540 6.10 19.79 20.97
CA PHE A 540 5.70 21.18 21.13
C PHE A 540 5.99 21.73 22.54
N GLY A 541 5.73 20.92 23.58
CA GLY A 541 6.03 21.28 24.96
C GLY A 541 7.53 21.51 25.20
N THR A 542 8.39 20.68 24.60
CA THR A 542 9.86 20.82 24.70
C THR A 542 10.35 22.06 23.97
N ALA A 543 9.81 22.35 22.78
CA ALA A 543 10.11 23.59 22.06
C ALA A 543 9.71 24.84 22.85
N LEU A 544 8.50 24.85 23.44
CA LEU A 544 8.03 25.96 24.27
C LEU A 544 8.87 26.12 25.55
N ALA A 545 9.24 25.02 26.20
CA ALA A 545 10.09 25.06 27.38
C ALA A 545 11.49 25.64 27.05
N ALA A 546 12.05 25.27 25.89
CA ALA A 546 13.34 25.80 25.42
C ALA A 546 13.29 27.30 25.09
N LEU A 547 12.14 27.85 24.69
CA LEU A 547 11.96 29.30 24.50
C LEU A 547 11.97 30.06 25.84
N GLY A 548 11.38 29.49 26.90
CA GLY A 548 11.18 30.16 28.19
C GLY A 548 12.29 29.94 29.23
N SER A 549 13.20 28.98 29.00
CA SER A 549 14.23 28.56 29.96
C SER A 549 15.63 28.85 29.45
N SER A 550 16.59 29.06 30.35
CA SER A 550 18.03 29.04 30.06
C SER A 550 18.62 27.63 30.06
N ARG A 551 17.95 26.67 30.72
CA ARG A 551 18.34 25.26 30.78
C ARG A 551 17.47 24.43 29.87
N VAL A 552 18.09 23.54 29.11
CA VAL A 552 17.41 22.65 28.16
C VAL A 552 17.57 21.21 28.60
N HIS A 553 16.47 20.45 28.54
CA HIS A 553 16.43 19.07 29.01
C HIS A 553 15.81 18.18 27.93
N LEU A 554 16.46 17.06 27.63
CA LEU A 554 15.93 16.00 26.76
C LEU A 554 15.01 15.02 27.50
N PHE A 555 14.84 15.21 28.81
CA PHE A 555 13.98 14.39 29.66
C PHE A 555 12.57 14.14 29.09
N PRO A 556 11.88 15.12 28.47
CA PRO A 556 10.56 14.88 27.88
C PRO A 556 10.57 13.77 26.80
N PHE A 557 11.61 13.70 25.97
CA PHE A 557 11.72 12.65 24.95
C PHE A 557 11.98 11.27 25.55
N LEU A 558 12.72 11.19 26.66
CA LEU A 558 12.92 9.95 27.41
C LEU A 558 11.61 9.44 28.06
N LEU A 559 10.67 10.34 28.34
CA LEU A 559 9.38 10.00 28.93
C LEU A 559 8.36 9.50 27.88
N CYS A 560 8.55 9.80 26.59
CA CYS A 560 7.64 9.38 25.51
C CYS A 560 7.35 7.87 25.51
N PRO A 561 8.37 6.98 25.51
CA PRO A 561 8.13 5.53 25.53
C PRO A 561 7.36 5.07 26.77
N PHE A 562 7.64 5.68 27.94
CA PHE A 562 6.94 5.36 29.18
C PHE A 562 5.46 5.76 29.12
N LEU A 563 5.15 6.98 28.66
CA LEU A 563 3.77 7.44 28.46
C LEU A 563 3.03 6.56 27.45
N TYR A 564 3.71 6.15 26.38
CA TYR A 564 3.15 5.24 25.39
C TYR A 564 2.80 3.88 25.98
N TRP A 565 3.74 3.28 26.72
CA TRP A 565 3.55 2.01 27.40
C TRP A 565 2.40 2.07 28.40
N LEU A 566 2.31 3.15 29.17
CA LEU A 566 1.23 3.38 30.12
C LEU A 566 -0.13 3.42 29.41
N LEU A 567 -0.25 4.22 28.34
CA LEU A 567 -1.50 4.33 27.57
C LEU A 567 -1.89 3.00 26.91
N SER A 568 -0.91 2.26 26.38
CA SER A 568 -1.13 0.92 25.79
C SER A 568 -1.59 -0.09 26.84
N SER A 569 -1.03 -0.03 28.05
CA SER A 569 -1.43 -0.88 29.17
C SER A 569 -2.86 -0.56 29.62
N LEU A 570 -3.23 0.72 29.66
CA LEU A 570 -4.59 1.14 29.98
C LEU A 570 -5.59 0.74 28.90
N GLU A 571 -5.23 0.85 27.61
CA GLU A 571 -6.04 0.36 26.49
C GLU A 571 -6.31 -1.14 26.62
N ALA A 572 -5.25 -1.94 26.86
CA ALA A 572 -5.36 -3.39 27.00
C ALA A 572 -6.30 -3.78 28.15
N ARG A 573 -6.19 -3.10 29.31
CA ARG A 573 -7.10 -3.31 30.44
C ARG A 573 -8.55 -2.93 30.10
N ALA A 574 -8.78 -1.80 29.44
CA ALA A 574 -10.12 -1.35 29.06
C ALA A 574 -10.78 -2.27 28.03
N VAL A 575 -10.01 -2.79 27.07
CA VAL A 575 -10.51 -3.81 26.12
C VAL A 575 -10.79 -5.12 26.85
N GLY A 576 -9.92 -5.55 27.77
CA GLY A 576 -10.13 -6.74 28.59
C GLY A 576 -11.40 -6.67 29.44
N THR A 577 -11.68 -5.53 30.09
CA THR A 577 -12.93 -5.34 30.84
C THR A 577 -14.16 -5.32 29.92
N ALA A 578 -14.07 -4.69 28.74
CA ALA A 578 -15.16 -4.70 27.77
C ALA A 578 -15.45 -6.11 27.22
N ILE A 579 -14.42 -6.92 26.99
CA ILE A 579 -14.57 -8.34 26.63
C ILE A 579 -15.24 -9.11 27.79
N ALA A 580 -14.74 -8.94 29.01
CA ALA A 580 -15.27 -9.61 30.19
C ALA A 580 -16.75 -9.26 30.45
N LEU A 581 -17.16 -8.00 30.26
CA LEU A 581 -18.57 -7.60 30.38
C LEU A 581 -19.45 -8.20 29.28
N ARG A 582 -18.93 -8.30 28.05
CA ARG A 582 -19.69 -8.82 26.90
C ARG A 582 -19.89 -10.35 26.97
N TYR A 583 -18.90 -11.09 27.45
CA TYR A 583 -18.95 -12.55 27.55
C TYR A 583 -19.30 -13.06 28.94
N GLY A 584 -18.98 -12.31 30.00
CA GLY A 584 -19.30 -12.65 31.39
C GLY A 584 -20.77 -12.42 31.78
N ALA A 585 -21.54 -11.67 30.99
CA ALA A 585 -22.99 -11.55 31.17
C ALA A 585 -23.78 -12.77 30.61
N GLY A 586 -23.11 -13.74 29.99
CA GLY A 586 -23.75 -14.86 29.28
C GLY A 586 -23.61 -16.25 29.93
N THR A 587 -22.83 -16.42 31.00
CA THR A 587 -22.63 -17.75 31.61
C THR A 587 -22.42 -17.66 33.11
N SER A 588 -23.49 -17.81 33.88
CA SER A 588 -23.40 -18.65 35.08
C SER A 588 -23.13 -20.08 34.59
N GLU A 589 -22.12 -20.74 35.16
CA GLU A 589 -21.59 -22.06 34.75
C GLU A 589 -20.50 -22.02 33.65
N HIS A 590 -19.31 -21.53 34.00
CA HIS A 590 -18.04 -22.28 33.97
C HIS A 590 -16.84 -21.32 34.15
N GLN A 591 -16.19 -21.37 35.32
CA GLN A 591 -14.82 -20.86 35.58
C GLN A 591 -13.76 -21.87 35.06
N PRO A 592 -12.44 -21.58 35.07
CA PRO A 592 -11.70 -20.37 34.72
C PRO A 592 -10.50 -20.68 33.77
N LEU A 593 -10.25 -19.84 32.76
CA LEU A 593 -9.00 -19.86 31.96
C LEU A 593 -8.49 -18.43 31.79
N VAL A 594 -8.25 -17.75 32.90
CA VAL A 594 -7.51 -16.48 32.93
C VAL A 594 -6.50 -16.53 34.07
N GLN A 595 -5.51 -17.42 33.92
CA GLN A 595 -4.25 -17.38 34.66
C GLN A 595 -3.17 -17.96 33.76
N ARG A 596 -2.60 -17.13 32.89
CA ARG A 596 -1.21 -17.17 32.42
C ARG A 596 -1.00 -16.10 31.37
N THR A 597 -0.64 -14.92 31.83
CA THR A 597 0.37 -14.01 31.26
C THR A 597 0.41 -12.81 32.19
N GLU A 598 1.09 -12.99 33.32
CA GLU A 598 1.78 -11.89 34.02
C GLU A 598 3.10 -11.63 33.30
#